data_AF-L8MA27-F1
#
_entry.id   AF-L8MA27-F1
#
_cell.length_a   1.000
_cell.length_b   1.000
_cell.length_c   1.000
_cell.angle_alpha   90.00
_cell.angle_beta   90.00
_cell.angle_gamma   90.00
#
_symmetry.space_group_name_H-M   'P 1'
#
loop_
_entity.id
_entity.type
_entity.pdbx_description
1 polymer ?
#
loop_
_entity_poly.entity_id
_entity_poly.type
_entity_poly.pdbx_seq_one_letter_code
_entity_poly.pdbx_strand_id
1 'polypeptide(L)'
;MQTTENRPTPDDIPPQQLEYPASQRDMTPQPDSDLSNYKPANKLTDKVAFITGGDSGIGRAVAIAYAMEGAVHTLTKSLALNLGDRGIRVNSVVPGPVWTPNIPATMPVEKVDNYDTDGIMQRAAQPEELAPVYVFLASSDSSFVTGALYDVTGGQLSA
;
A
#
# COMPACT_ATOMS: atom_id res chain seq x y z
N MET A 1 13.62 -8.47 22.47
CA MET A 1 13.62 -9.96 22.41
C MET A 1 14.29 -10.33 21.10
N GLN A 2 15.33 -11.17 21.10
CA GLN A 2 16.02 -11.56 19.87
C GLN A 2 15.08 -12.45 19.04
N THR A 3 14.59 -11.91 17.94
CA THR A 3 13.73 -12.56 16.94
C THR A 3 14.62 -13.43 16.06
N THR A 4 14.76 -14.70 16.41
CA THR A 4 15.44 -15.69 15.56
C THR A 4 14.63 -15.91 14.29
N GLU A 5 15.19 -15.60 13.12
CA GLU A 5 14.57 -15.91 11.82
C GLU A 5 14.31 -17.42 11.70
N ASN A 6 13.13 -17.80 11.20
CA ASN A 6 12.77 -19.20 11.03
C ASN A 6 13.46 -19.77 9.79
N ARG A 7 14.47 -20.63 10.00
CA ARG A 7 15.26 -21.24 8.92
C ARG A 7 15.13 -22.76 9.01
N PRO A 8 14.03 -23.35 8.49
CA PRO A 8 13.82 -24.80 8.55
C PRO A 8 14.88 -25.53 7.74
N THR A 9 15.40 -26.62 8.30
CA THR A 9 16.26 -27.59 7.61
C THR A 9 15.40 -28.59 6.84
N PRO A 10 15.98 -29.43 5.96
CA PRO A 10 15.22 -30.47 5.27
C PRO A 10 14.44 -31.40 6.21
N ASP A 11 14.97 -31.69 7.39
CA ASP A 11 14.31 -32.54 8.40
C ASP A 11 13.07 -31.85 9.03
N ASP A 12 13.02 -30.52 9.00
CA ASP A 12 11.89 -29.72 9.51
C ASP A 12 10.76 -29.56 8.49
N ILE A 13 10.95 -30.01 7.24
CA ILE A 13 10.01 -29.85 6.14
C ILE A 13 9.41 -31.23 5.79
N PRO A 14 8.27 -31.61 6.39
CA PRO A 14 7.64 -32.88 6.07
C PRO A 14 7.20 -32.94 4.60
N PRO A 15 7.24 -34.13 3.97
CA PRO A 15 6.65 -34.35 2.66
C PRO A 15 5.17 -33.93 2.66
N GLN A 16 4.79 -33.07 1.73
CA GLN A 16 3.43 -32.56 1.59
C GLN A 16 3.11 -32.28 0.12
N GLN A 17 1.85 -32.40 -0.24
CA GLN A 17 1.33 -32.02 -1.55
C GLN A 17 0.00 -31.31 -1.34
N LEU A 18 -0.15 -30.13 -1.94
CA LEU A 18 -1.36 -29.31 -1.86
C LEU A 18 -2.10 -29.35 -3.20
N GLU A 19 -3.43 -29.33 -3.16
CA GLU A 19 -4.24 -29.18 -4.37
C GLU A 19 -4.18 -27.75 -4.90
N TYR A 20 -4.23 -27.60 -6.22
CA TYR A 20 -4.22 -26.29 -6.86
C TYR A 20 -5.65 -25.70 -6.94
N PRO A 21 -5.84 -24.39 -6.64
CA PRO A 21 -4.84 -23.42 -6.22
C PRO A 21 -4.44 -23.60 -4.75
N ALA A 22 -3.13 -23.66 -4.50
CA ALA A 22 -2.59 -23.85 -3.16
C ALA A 22 -2.41 -22.50 -2.44
N SER A 23 -2.65 -22.49 -1.12
CA SER A 23 -2.42 -21.33 -0.27
C SER A 23 -1.14 -21.50 0.55
N GLN A 24 -0.34 -20.44 0.69
CA GLN A 24 0.82 -20.42 1.58
C GLN A 24 0.44 -20.76 3.04
N ARG A 25 -0.81 -20.46 3.45
CA ARG A 25 -1.30 -20.73 4.81
C ARG A 25 -1.40 -22.23 5.11
N ASP A 26 -1.53 -23.07 4.09
CA ASP A 26 -1.72 -24.50 4.22
C ASP A 26 -0.40 -25.29 4.20
N MET A 27 0.74 -24.60 4.04
CA MET A 27 2.07 -25.20 4.04
C MET A 27 2.57 -25.47 5.46
N THR A 28 3.30 -26.57 5.65
CA THR A 28 3.94 -26.93 6.93
C THR A 28 5.42 -27.26 6.72
N PRO A 29 6.38 -26.44 7.20
CA PRO A 29 6.17 -25.16 7.83
C PRO A 29 5.67 -24.11 6.82
N GLN A 30 5.01 -23.08 7.32
CA GLN A 30 4.64 -21.94 6.49
C GLN A 30 5.93 -21.20 6.07
N PRO A 31 6.06 -20.79 4.79
CA PRO A 31 7.12 -19.90 4.37
C PRO A 31 7.14 -18.63 5.21
N ASP A 32 8.33 -18.27 5.69
CA ASP A 32 8.52 -17.07 6.50
C ASP A 32 8.40 -15.82 5.61
N SER A 33 7.58 -14.88 6.07
CA SER A 33 7.46 -13.54 5.50
C SER A 33 7.46 -12.49 6.61
N ASP A 34 7.86 -12.88 7.83
CA ASP A 34 8.08 -11.97 8.93
C ASP A 34 9.38 -11.19 8.69
N LEU A 35 9.20 -9.91 8.38
CA LEU A 35 10.30 -8.98 8.19
C LEU A 35 10.54 -8.12 9.44
N SER A 36 10.17 -8.59 10.64
CA SER A 36 10.41 -7.89 11.91
C SER A 36 11.89 -7.53 12.16
N ASN A 37 12.82 -8.32 11.60
CA ASN A 37 14.26 -8.04 11.63
C ASN A 37 14.76 -7.11 10.51
N TYR A 38 13.95 -6.89 9.47
CA TYR A 38 14.30 -6.02 8.36
C TYR A 38 14.32 -4.57 8.83
N LYS A 39 15.40 -3.85 8.52
CA LYS A 39 15.54 -2.43 8.84
C LYS A 39 15.29 -1.60 7.59
N PRO A 40 14.08 -1.05 7.40
CA PRO A 40 13.81 -0.20 6.26
C PRO A 40 14.68 1.06 6.33
N ALA A 41 15.07 1.54 5.15
CA ALA A 41 15.90 2.72 5.00
C ALA A 41 15.26 3.74 4.05
N ASN A 42 13.92 3.71 3.94
CA ASN A 42 13.12 4.59 3.09
C ASN A 42 13.56 4.55 1.61
N LYS A 43 14.01 3.37 1.15
CA LYS A 43 14.55 3.19 -0.20
C LYS A 43 13.49 3.35 -1.29
N LEU A 44 12.22 3.16 -0.92
CA LEU A 44 11.09 3.19 -1.84
C LEU A 44 10.05 4.24 -1.45
N THR A 45 10.46 5.27 -0.69
CA THR A 45 9.61 6.44 -0.44
C THR A 45 9.19 7.07 -1.77
N ASP A 46 7.90 7.39 -1.88
CA ASP A 46 7.26 7.94 -3.08
C ASP A 46 7.37 7.03 -4.32
N LYS A 47 7.62 5.72 -4.12
CA LYS A 47 7.66 4.76 -5.22
C LYS A 47 6.39 3.94 -5.30
N VAL A 48 5.92 3.81 -6.53
CA VAL A 48 4.85 2.89 -6.90
C VAL A 48 5.46 1.59 -7.40
N ALA A 49 5.01 0.48 -6.82
CA ALA A 49 5.40 -0.84 -7.25
C ALA A 49 4.17 -1.70 -7.53
N PHE A 50 4.17 -2.31 -8.71
CA PHE A 50 3.21 -3.30 -9.13
C PHE A 50 3.84 -4.69 -9.04
N ILE A 51 3.25 -5.57 -8.23
CA ILE A 51 3.75 -6.92 -7.98
C ILE A 51 2.68 -7.92 -8.45
N THR A 52 3.05 -8.82 -9.37
CA THR A 52 2.23 -9.97 -9.74
C THR A 52 2.55 -11.14 -8.80
N GLY A 53 1.52 -11.90 -8.38
CA GLY A 53 1.69 -13.00 -7.42
C GLY A 53 2.11 -12.54 -6.02
N GLY A 54 1.68 -11.35 -5.58
CA GLY A 54 2.04 -10.76 -4.28
C GLY A 54 1.35 -11.40 -3.07
N ASP A 55 0.47 -12.37 -3.27
CA ASP A 55 -0.32 -13.05 -2.25
C ASP A 55 0.47 -14.12 -1.46
N SER A 56 1.52 -14.69 -2.08
CA SER A 56 2.29 -15.80 -1.50
C SER A 56 3.77 -15.79 -1.87
N GLY A 57 4.56 -16.60 -1.16
CA GLY A 57 5.98 -16.84 -1.37
C GLY A 57 6.82 -15.57 -1.51
N ILE A 58 7.61 -15.52 -2.59
CA ILE A 58 8.52 -14.42 -2.88
C ILE A 58 7.75 -13.12 -3.09
N GLY A 59 6.63 -13.15 -3.83
CA GLY A 59 5.86 -11.94 -4.12
C GLY A 59 5.31 -11.30 -2.84
N ARG A 60 4.85 -12.12 -1.88
CA ARG A 60 4.42 -11.65 -0.56
C ARG A 60 5.55 -11.00 0.23
N ALA A 61 6.71 -11.65 0.31
CA ALA A 61 7.87 -11.10 1.01
C ALA A 61 8.33 -9.76 0.39
N VAL A 62 8.38 -9.68 -0.94
CA VAL A 62 8.70 -8.45 -1.68
C VAL A 62 7.65 -7.36 -1.41
N ALA A 63 6.36 -7.70 -1.40
CA ALA A 63 5.30 -6.74 -1.13
C ALA A 63 5.40 -6.12 0.27
N ILE A 64 5.72 -6.93 1.28
CA ILE A 64 5.91 -6.47 2.66
C ILE A 64 7.18 -5.61 2.74
N ALA A 65 8.31 -6.06 2.19
CA ALA A 65 9.55 -5.28 2.18
C ALA A 65 9.36 -3.93 1.48
N TYR A 66 8.63 -3.91 0.35
CA TYR A 66 8.35 -2.69 -0.39
C TYR A 66 7.49 -1.72 0.41
N ALA A 67 6.44 -2.23 1.06
CA ALA A 67 5.63 -1.44 1.97
C ALA A 67 6.46 -0.86 3.13
N MET A 68 7.33 -1.66 3.74
CA MET A 68 8.23 -1.21 4.82
C MET A 68 9.20 -0.14 4.34
N GLU A 69 9.64 -0.19 3.09
CA GLU A 69 10.51 0.82 2.47
C GLU A 69 9.76 2.07 1.98
N GLY A 70 8.43 2.14 2.17
CA GLY A 70 7.61 3.32 1.87
C GLY A 70 6.68 3.19 0.66
N ALA A 71 6.53 2.01 0.04
CA ALA A 71 5.65 1.82 -1.11
C ALA A 71 4.17 1.64 -0.70
N VAL A 72 3.44 2.74 -0.60
CA VAL A 72 2.03 2.79 -0.13
C VAL A 72 1.10 1.94 -1.01
N HIS A 73 1.29 1.95 -2.33
CA HIS A 73 0.40 1.24 -3.28
C HIS A 73 0.45 -0.28 -3.11
N THR A 74 1.64 -0.81 -2.84
CA THR A 74 1.86 -2.24 -2.63
C THR A 74 1.25 -2.71 -1.32
N LEU A 75 1.35 -1.89 -0.26
CA LEU A 75 0.71 -2.16 1.03
C LEU A 75 -0.81 -2.31 0.88
N THR A 76 -1.45 -1.34 0.21
CA THR A 76 -2.91 -1.36 -0.02
C THR A 76 -3.36 -2.63 -0.71
N LYS A 77 -2.66 -3.05 -1.79
CA LYS A 77 -3.01 -4.27 -2.53
C LYS A 77 -2.77 -5.55 -1.74
N SER A 78 -1.62 -5.67 -1.06
CA SER A 78 -1.29 -6.84 -0.23
C SER A 78 -2.31 -7.03 0.89
N LEU A 79 -2.66 -5.97 1.61
CA LEU A 79 -3.65 -6.02 2.68
C LEU A 79 -5.05 -6.33 2.15
N ALA A 80 -5.44 -5.77 1.01
CA ALA A 80 -6.72 -6.08 0.37
C ALA A 80 -6.84 -7.58 0.04
N LEU A 81 -5.78 -8.19 -0.51
CA LEU A 81 -5.73 -9.62 -0.78
C LEU A 81 -5.77 -10.45 0.51
N ASN A 82 -5.07 -10.03 1.56
CA ASN A 82 -4.96 -10.78 2.80
C ASN A 82 -6.23 -10.77 3.67
N LEU A 83 -7.00 -9.68 3.60
CA LEU A 83 -8.14 -9.43 4.50
C LEU A 83 -9.51 -9.54 3.81
N GLY A 84 -9.54 -9.71 2.48
CA GLY A 84 -10.78 -9.81 1.71
C GLY A 84 -11.68 -10.98 2.13
N ASP A 85 -11.09 -12.11 2.52
CA ASP A 85 -11.80 -13.30 3.04
C ASP A 85 -12.51 -13.02 4.39
N ARG A 86 -12.09 -11.99 5.12
CA ARG A 86 -12.70 -11.52 6.37
C ARG A 86 -13.74 -10.42 6.15
N GLY A 87 -14.08 -10.10 4.90
CA GLY A 87 -15.00 -9.01 4.56
C GLY A 87 -14.44 -7.61 4.83
N ILE A 88 -13.12 -7.47 4.97
CA ILE A 88 -12.45 -6.19 5.20
C ILE A 88 -11.90 -5.68 3.86
N ARG A 89 -12.31 -4.47 3.47
CA ARG A 89 -11.82 -3.80 2.26
C ARG A 89 -10.67 -2.85 2.62
N VAL A 90 -9.67 -2.76 1.75
CA VAL A 90 -8.50 -1.88 1.95
C VAL A 90 -8.27 -1.05 0.69
N ASN A 91 -8.32 0.26 0.80
CA ASN A 91 -8.12 1.18 -0.33
C ASN A 91 -7.22 2.34 0.11
N SER A 92 -6.71 3.11 -0.84
CA SER A 92 -5.92 4.32 -0.58
C SER A 92 -6.39 5.48 -1.45
N VAL A 93 -6.34 6.68 -0.90
CA VAL A 93 -6.61 7.95 -1.60
C VAL A 93 -5.27 8.60 -1.88
N VAL A 94 -5.05 8.98 -3.13
CA VAL A 94 -3.80 9.60 -3.60
C VAL A 94 -4.11 11.06 -3.94
N PRO A 95 -3.87 11.99 -3.01
CA PRO A 95 -4.15 13.39 -3.23
C PRO A 95 -3.10 14.00 -4.17
N GLY A 96 -3.54 14.86 -5.07
CA GLY A 96 -2.68 15.85 -5.70
C GLY A 96 -2.40 17.00 -4.73
N PRO A 97 -2.14 18.22 -5.25
CA PRO A 97 -1.86 19.35 -4.39
C PRO A 97 -3.13 19.84 -3.69
N VAL A 98 -3.09 19.86 -2.37
CA VAL A 98 -4.21 20.24 -1.51
C VAL A 98 -3.75 21.34 -0.57
N TRP A 99 -4.53 22.42 -0.50
CA TRP A 99 -4.27 23.52 0.40
C TRP A 99 -4.49 23.09 1.86
N THR A 100 -3.39 22.90 2.60
CA THR A 100 -3.39 22.46 4.00
C THR A 100 -2.38 23.26 4.80
N PRO A 101 -2.49 23.30 6.14
CA PRO A 101 -1.51 23.98 6.99
C PRO A 101 -0.05 23.51 6.79
N ASN A 102 0.14 22.27 6.31
CA ASN A 102 1.47 21.74 6.05
C ASN A 102 2.21 22.49 4.93
N ILE A 103 1.48 23.04 3.94
CA ILE A 103 2.06 23.74 2.79
C ILE A 103 2.83 24.99 3.22
N PRO A 104 2.23 26.00 3.89
CA PRO A 104 2.98 27.16 4.36
C PRO A 104 3.97 26.83 5.49
N ALA A 105 3.82 25.69 6.17
CA ALA A 105 4.75 25.26 7.21
C ALA A 105 6.06 24.65 6.66
N THR A 106 6.03 24.10 5.44
CA THR A 106 7.16 23.32 4.89
C THR A 106 7.75 23.91 3.61
N MET A 107 7.02 24.79 2.92
CA MET A 107 7.48 25.39 1.67
C MET A 107 8.01 26.83 1.88
N PRO A 108 9.03 27.26 1.11
CA PRO A 108 9.42 28.67 1.03
C PRO A 108 8.24 29.54 0.59
N VAL A 109 8.14 30.75 1.13
CA VAL A 109 7.01 31.68 0.90
C VAL A 109 6.79 31.93 -0.60
N GLU A 110 7.86 32.04 -1.38
CA GLU A 110 7.80 32.31 -2.82
C GLU A 110 7.12 31.17 -3.60
N LYS A 111 7.16 29.93 -3.08
CA LYS A 111 6.48 28.78 -3.67
C LYS A 111 5.02 28.65 -3.22
N VAL A 112 4.67 29.28 -2.10
CA VAL A 112 3.30 29.28 -1.57
C VAL A 112 2.41 30.18 -2.42
N ASP A 113 2.93 31.34 -2.85
CA ASP A 113 2.19 32.33 -3.65
C ASP A 113 1.69 31.80 -5.02
N ASN A 114 2.34 30.75 -5.56
CA ASN A 114 1.96 30.10 -6.81
C ASN A 114 1.72 28.60 -6.63
N TYR A 115 1.21 28.18 -5.47
CA TYR A 115 1.01 26.77 -5.18
C TYR A 115 -0.02 26.14 -6.13
N ASP A 116 0.46 25.20 -6.95
CA ASP A 116 -0.31 24.34 -7.86
C ASP A 116 -1.21 25.05 -8.89
N THR A 117 -0.69 26.10 -9.51
CA THR A 117 -1.36 26.75 -10.64
C THR A 117 -1.13 26.05 -11.98
N ASP A 118 -0.24 25.06 -12.04
CA ASP A 118 0.22 24.46 -13.31
C ASP A 118 -0.58 23.22 -13.75
N GLY A 119 -1.45 22.68 -12.87
CA GLY A 119 -2.32 21.53 -13.17
C GLY A 119 -3.49 21.88 -14.11
N ILE A 120 -4.20 20.86 -14.62
CA ILE A 120 -5.34 21.06 -15.56
C ILE A 120 -6.43 21.95 -14.95
N MET A 121 -6.71 21.80 -13.66
CA MET A 121 -7.69 22.62 -12.94
C MET A 121 -7.18 24.00 -12.52
N GLN A 122 -5.88 24.29 -12.73
CA GLN A 122 -5.25 25.60 -12.47
C GLN A 122 -5.46 26.14 -11.05
N ARG A 123 -5.59 25.24 -10.07
CA ARG A 123 -5.71 25.54 -8.65
C ARG A 123 -5.39 24.29 -7.82
N ALA A 124 -4.92 24.51 -6.60
CA ALA A 124 -4.93 23.48 -5.57
C ALA A 124 -6.36 23.07 -5.20
N ALA A 125 -6.53 21.82 -4.80
CA ALA A 125 -7.75 21.35 -4.18
C ALA A 125 -7.87 21.89 -2.74
N GLN A 126 -9.09 21.95 -2.24
CA GLN A 126 -9.38 22.15 -0.82
C GLN A 126 -9.65 20.78 -0.14
N PRO A 127 -9.45 20.63 1.18
CA PRO A 127 -9.56 19.32 1.86
C PRO A 127 -10.95 18.65 1.84
N GLU A 128 -12.01 19.44 1.88
CA GLU A 128 -13.42 19.04 1.67
C GLU A 128 -13.68 18.38 0.31
N GLU A 129 -12.91 18.69 -0.74
CA GLU A 129 -13.03 18.03 -2.05
C GLU A 129 -12.58 16.56 -2.00
N LEU A 130 -11.75 16.20 -1.02
CA LEU A 130 -11.30 14.83 -0.80
C LEU A 130 -12.26 14.04 0.09
N ALA A 131 -12.93 14.70 1.03
CA ALA A 131 -13.76 14.05 2.04
C ALA A 131 -14.83 13.10 1.45
N PRO A 132 -15.55 13.43 0.36
CA PRO A 132 -16.52 12.52 -0.26
C PRO A 132 -15.92 11.19 -0.71
N VAL A 133 -14.66 11.18 -1.15
CA VAL A 133 -13.97 9.95 -1.58
C VAL A 133 -13.74 9.02 -0.40
N TYR A 134 -13.35 9.55 0.75
CA TYR A 134 -13.21 8.76 1.98
C TYR A 134 -14.57 8.21 2.45
N VAL A 135 -15.63 9.01 2.38
CA VAL A 135 -16.99 8.56 2.71
C VAL A 135 -17.43 7.43 1.79
N PHE A 136 -17.26 7.59 0.48
CA PHE A 136 -17.54 6.54 -0.51
C PHE A 136 -16.76 5.26 -0.21
N LEU A 137 -15.45 5.36 0.03
CA LEU A 137 -14.60 4.20 0.32
C LEU A 137 -14.97 3.50 1.63
N ALA A 138 -15.44 4.24 2.63
CA ALA A 138 -15.88 3.68 3.91
C ALA A 138 -17.31 3.13 3.87
N SER A 139 -18.19 3.65 3.01
CA SER A 139 -19.59 3.26 2.92
C SER A 139 -19.81 1.94 2.18
N SER A 140 -21.05 1.44 2.19
CA SER A 140 -21.49 0.31 1.40
C SER A 140 -21.56 0.59 -0.11
N ASP A 141 -21.50 1.86 -0.52
CA ASP A 141 -21.55 2.26 -1.93
C ASP A 141 -20.33 1.75 -2.70
N SER A 142 -19.25 1.45 -1.99
CA SER A 142 -18.02 0.87 -2.52
C SER A 142 -17.83 -0.60 -2.12
N SER A 143 -18.93 -1.35 -1.93
CA SER A 143 -18.91 -2.76 -1.48
C SER A 143 -18.05 -3.69 -2.33
N PHE A 144 -17.84 -3.39 -3.61
CA PHE A 144 -16.97 -4.16 -4.51
C PHE A 144 -15.60 -3.51 -4.79
N VAL A 145 -15.22 -2.51 -3.98
CA VAL A 145 -13.98 -1.74 -4.14
C VAL A 145 -13.01 -2.09 -3.01
N THR A 146 -11.96 -2.81 -3.36
CA THR A 146 -10.83 -3.15 -2.48
C THR A 146 -9.53 -3.24 -3.30
N GLY A 147 -8.40 -2.90 -2.70
CA GLY A 147 -7.09 -2.80 -3.34
C GLY A 147 -6.93 -1.60 -4.27
N ALA A 148 -7.87 -0.66 -4.25
CA ALA A 148 -7.91 0.46 -5.17
C ALA A 148 -7.09 1.66 -4.69
N LEU A 149 -6.59 2.40 -5.66
CA LEU A 149 -5.95 3.70 -5.52
C LEU A 149 -6.88 4.74 -6.15
N TYR A 150 -7.37 5.66 -5.33
CA TYR A 150 -8.28 6.70 -5.77
C TYR A 150 -7.53 8.02 -5.87
N ASP A 151 -7.21 8.39 -7.10
CA ASP A 151 -6.52 9.64 -7.42
C ASP A 151 -7.47 10.83 -7.34
N VAL A 152 -7.12 11.81 -6.50
CA VAL A 152 -7.83 13.09 -6.37
C VAL A 152 -6.84 14.22 -6.67
N THR A 153 -6.52 14.39 -7.95
CA THR A 153 -5.32 15.11 -8.39
C THR A 153 -5.58 16.35 -9.26
N GLY A 154 -6.84 16.72 -9.46
CA GLY A 154 -7.18 17.82 -10.37
C GLY A 154 -6.72 17.59 -11.82
N GLY A 155 -6.53 16.32 -12.22
CA GLY A 155 -6.10 15.93 -13.56
C GLY A 155 -4.58 15.79 -13.73
N GLN A 156 -3.80 15.89 -12.66
CA GLN A 156 -2.38 15.54 -12.71
C GLN A 156 -2.20 14.02 -12.76
N LEU A 157 -1.19 13.57 -13.52
CA LEU A 157 -0.80 12.16 -13.54
C LEU A 157 -0.22 11.79 -12.17
N SER A 158 -0.82 10.80 -11.52
CA SER A 158 -0.24 10.12 -10.37
C SER A 158 0.96 9.29 -10.86
N ALA A 159 2.11 9.44 -10.18
CA ALA A 159 3.30 8.60 -10.40
C ALA A 159 3.23 7.33 -9.55
#